data_AF-A0A5B0ME02-F1
#
_entry.id   AF-A0A5B0ME02-F1
#
_cell.length_a   1.000
_cell.length_b   1.000
_cell.length_c   1.000
_cell.angle_alpha   90.00
_cell.angle_beta   90.00
_cell.angle_gamma   90.00
#
_symmetry.space_group_name_H-M   'P 1'
#
loop_
_entity.id
_entity.type
_entity.pdbx_description
1 polymer ?
#
loop_
_entity_poly.entity_id
_entity_poly.type
_entity_poly.pdbx_seq_one_letter_code
_entity_poly.pdbx_strand_id
1 'polypeptide(L)'
;MQSAGACIFNFSSRRFIRRGRVGLAQQPHTVNLKQPPSPTRKSTNSSRKRTGTGDNTHNWFCYSSHNASNKVDIMILSVYFYWILVASLVPHYLLAPIKQSVRVSFRKSNHLRSFRFAYMASTAESQSAGRLLDGLGSQDQTTNVIQCDRDSIDFTDKNEGKPLFNCHRTATGIQAAAKVIQSEDLVAFPTETVYGLGASALSSTAVSKIFKAKGRPSDNPLIVHVSSLNLLKTFVPPDWNFPATYQALIERFWPGPLTLLVPTTSSVQPNCPISNLVTCGLSTVAVRMPAHSISRALIAESGVPIAAPSANLSGRPSPTTAQHVERDMKTKIPMIIDGGACQVGVESTVVDGLNPDGRVRILRLGGLSVEDIEACLIEAGLNLSDGKPILAGVYNQDYRDKELEAKPTTPGMKYKHYAPHAKVVILDPVLVPNSDSDQQESLRGVDELVSGICSEETDSSKGLRIGLMLIDDSPLHKSFIACAQSEKYGHHQFCYSNLGLESQPAISAQRLFAALRYLDEELRVDIIYVERLFEVGLGATVMERLRKASGQSSPLPVRLSTS
;
A
#
# COMPACT_ATOMS: atom_id res chain seq x y z
N MET A 1 37.97 1.05 50.23
CA MET A 1 36.90 1.95 50.75
C MET A 1 35.99 2.24 49.55
N GLN A 2 34.96 1.42 49.23
CA GLN A 2 33.70 1.18 49.96
C GLN A 2 33.11 2.51 50.47
N SER A 3 31.84 2.85 50.38
CA SER A 3 30.64 2.34 49.70
C SER A 3 29.53 3.29 50.19
N ALA A 4 28.62 3.74 49.34
CA ALA A 4 27.35 4.36 49.75
C ALA A 4 26.32 3.92 48.72
N GLY A 5 25.14 3.43 49.05
CA GLY A 5 24.45 3.27 50.31
C GLY A 5 22.99 3.01 49.92
N ALA A 6 22.52 1.79 50.17
CA ALA A 6 21.17 1.33 49.83
C ALA A 6 20.11 1.95 50.76
N CYS A 7 18.87 2.05 50.29
CA CYS A 7 17.72 1.75 51.14
C CYS A 7 16.50 1.30 50.30
N ILE A 8 16.01 0.13 50.67
CA ILE A 8 14.81 -0.59 50.20
C ILE A 8 13.67 -0.24 51.17
N PHE A 9 12.43 -0.09 50.69
CA PHE A 9 11.25 -0.46 51.49
C PHE A 9 10.09 -0.97 50.63
N ASN A 10 9.69 -2.21 50.96
CA ASN A 10 8.45 -2.90 50.60
C ASN A 10 7.20 -2.13 51.05
N PHE A 11 6.06 -2.32 50.38
CA PHE A 11 4.80 -2.56 51.11
C PHE A 11 3.81 -3.46 50.35
N SER A 12 3.25 -4.36 51.13
CA SER A 12 2.37 -5.49 50.81
C SER A 12 0.90 -5.12 50.64
N SER A 13 0.21 -5.94 49.85
CA SER A 13 -1.21 -6.29 49.88
C SER A 13 -2.00 -6.09 51.18
N ARG A 14 -3.25 -5.60 51.08
CA ARG A 14 -4.40 -6.01 51.94
C ARG A 14 -5.76 -5.65 51.30
N ARG A 15 -6.60 -6.68 51.15
CA ARG A 15 -8.06 -6.59 50.94
C ARG A 15 -8.74 -6.15 52.24
N PHE A 16 -9.84 -5.39 52.15
CA PHE A 16 -10.91 -5.45 53.14
C PHE A 16 -12.28 -5.18 52.50
N ILE A 17 -13.23 -6.05 52.83
CA ILE A 17 -14.66 -6.03 52.51
C ILE A 17 -15.37 -5.26 53.62
N ARG A 18 -16.37 -4.42 53.30
CA ARG A 18 -17.54 -4.25 54.18
C ARG A 18 -18.79 -3.79 53.44
N ARG A 19 -19.88 -4.50 53.72
CA ARG A 19 -21.28 -4.25 53.34
C ARG A 19 -21.87 -3.08 54.12
N GLY A 20 -22.83 -2.38 53.51
CA GLY A 20 -23.83 -1.53 54.17
C GLY A 20 -24.99 -1.28 53.19
N ARG A 21 -26.21 -1.62 53.58
CA ARG A 21 -27.45 -1.63 52.77
C ARG A 21 -28.52 -0.83 53.51
N VAL A 22 -29.57 -0.44 52.76
CA VAL A 22 -30.92 0.04 53.18
C VAL A 22 -31.01 1.56 53.42
N GLY A 23 -31.97 2.32 52.89
CA GLY A 23 -33.19 2.13 52.07
C GLY A 23 -33.77 3.53 51.75
N LEU A 24 -34.95 3.81 51.22
CA LEU A 24 -36.08 3.09 50.60
C LEU A 24 -37.12 4.19 50.26
N ALA A 25 -37.70 4.21 49.06
CA ALA A 25 -39.05 4.69 48.71
C ALA A 25 -39.26 4.46 47.18
N GLN A 26 -39.85 3.35 46.72
CA GLN A 26 -41.29 3.02 46.60
C GLN A 26 -42.10 4.07 45.81
N GLN A 27 -42.96 3.78 44.82
CA GLN A 27 -43.48 2.58 44.10
C GLN A 27 -44.40 3.15 42.95
N PRO A 28 -45.24 2.38 42.20
CA PRO A 28 -44.93 1.34 41.22
C PRO A 28 -45.79 1.48 39.92
N HIS A 29 -45.52 0.68 38.88
CA HIS A 29 -46.59 0.11 38.03
C HIS A 29 -46.18 -1.28 37.54
N THR A 30 -47.04 -2.25 37.85
CA THR A 30 -47.03 -3.67 37.48
C THR A 30 -47.73 -3.87 36.14
N VAL A 31 -47.38 -4.93 35.37
CA VAL A 31 -48.30 -6.00 34.89
C VAL A 31 -47.51 -7.15 34.21
N ASN A 32 -47.73 -8.34 34.79
CA ASN A 32 -47.71 -9.75 34.36
C ASN A 32 -46.98 -10.32 33.13
N LEU A 33 -46.28 -11.42 33.44
CA LEU A 33 -45.87 -12.57 32.63
C LEU A 33 -47.04 -13.40 32.06
N LYS A 34 -46.85 -14.01 30.88
CA LYS A 34 -47.19 -15.43 30.56
C LYS A 34 -46.73 -15.84 29.15
N GLN A 35 -46.07 -17.00 29.07
CA GLN A 35 -45.97 -17.90 27.90
C GLN A 35 -46.59 -19.26 28.32
N PRO A 36 -46.78 -20.27 27.45
CA PRO A 36 -47.08 -20.33 26.00
C PRO A 36 -48.37 -21.20 25.78
N PRO A 37 -48.75 -21.62 24.55
CA PRO A 37 -48.32 -22.96 24.05
C PRO A 37 -48.27 -23.14 22.50
N SER A 38 -47.63 -24.22 22.04
CA SER A 38 -47.88 -24.92 20.75
C SER A 38 -48.76 -26.16 21.03
N PRO A 39 -49.58 -26.74 20.10
CA PRO A 39 -49.05 -27.66 19.07
C PRO A 39 -49.95 -27.89 17.80
N THR A 40 -49.51 -28.85 16.96
CA THR A 40 -50.20 -29.68 15.92
C THR A 40 -49.89 -29.34 14.45
N ARG A 41 -49.82 -30.26 13.45
CA ARG A 41 -49.40 -31.67 13.23
C ARG A 41 -50.01 -32.06 11.86
N LYS A 42 -49.24 -32.66 10.93
CA LYS A 42 -49.63 -33.63 9.86
C LYS A 42 -48.43 -33.81 8.90
N SER A 43 -47.63 -34.88 8.97
CA SER A 43 -47.78 -36.25 8.41
C SER A 43 -47.98 -36.27 6.88
N THR A 44 -47.07 -36.86 6.10
CA THR A 44 -47.06 -38.29 5.70
C THR A 44 -45.64 -38.66 5.20
N ASN A 45 -44.95 -39.69 5.75
CA ASN A 45 -44.92 -41.13 5.36
C ASN A 45 -44.58 -41.36 3.87
N SER A 46 -43.60 -42.18 3.47
CA SER A 46 -43.35 -43.56 3.93
C SER A 46 -41.95 -44.07 3.49
N SER A 47 -41.22 -44.75 4.39
CA SER A 47 -40.87 -46.19 4.34
C SER A 47 -39.57 -46.52 3.56
N ARG A 48 -38.63 -47.36 4.00
CA ARG A 48 -38.62 -48.51 4.93
C ARG A 48 -37.16 -48.72 5.43
N LYS A 49 -36.95 -48.80 6.75
CA LYS A 49 -36.55 -49.97 7.58
C LYS A 49 -35.11 -50.50 7.37
N ARG A 50 -34.22 -50.27 8.36
CA ARG A 50 -33.89 -51.07 9.59
C ARG A 50 -32.80 -52.09 9.26
N THR A 51 -31.71 -52.25 10.02
CA THR A 51 -31.49 -52.40 11.47
C THR A 51 -30.08 -51.89 11.80
N GLY A 52 -29.74 -51.24 12.91
CA GLY A 52 -29.93 -51.60 14.32
C GLY A 52 -28.57 -51.37 15.01
N THR A 53 -28.46 -50.32 15.80
CA THR A 53 -28.17 -50.34 17.27
C THR A 53 -26.69 -50.26 17.64
N GLY A 54 -26.35 -49.27 18.48
CA GLY A 54 -25.24 -49.39 19.43
C GLY A 54 -24.41 -48.12 19.61
N ASP A 55 -24.84 -47.26 20.53
CA ASP A 55 -24.07 -46.18 21.14
C ASP A 55 -22.68 -46.63 21.65
N ASN A 56 -21.66 -45.77 21.54
CA ASN A 56 -21.04 -45.13 22.72
C ASN A 56 -19.86 -44.21 22.38
N THR A 57 -20.05 -42.94 22.68
CA THR A 57 -19.24 -42.07 23.57
C THR A 57 -17.70 -42.19 23.66
N HIS A 58 -17.09 -41.03 23.41
CA HIS A 58 -16.04 -40.34 24.19
C HIS A 58 -14.59 -40.88 24.32
N ASN A 59 -13.69 -39.97 23.90
CA ASN A 59 -12.52 -39.42 24.60
C ASN A 59 -11.10 -39.87 24.22
N TRP A 60 -10.31 -38.84 23.86
CA TRP A 60 -8.93 -38.51 24.27
C TRP A 60 -7.89 -39.65 24.34
N PHE A 61 -6.77 -39.49 23.62
CA PHE A 61 -5.47 -39.12 24.23
C PHE A 61 -4.39 -38.86 23.16
N CYS A 62 -3.38 -38.15 23.61
CA CYS A 62 -2.23 -37.60 22.90
C CYS A 62 -0.97 -38.45 23.13
N TYR A 63 0.07 -38.18 22.32
CA TYR A 63 1.53 -38.43 22.52
C TYR A 63 2.20 -39.79 22.20
N SER A 64 3.24 -39.69 21.33
CA SER A 64 4.64 -40.20 21.46
C SER A 64 5.18 -40.51 20.05
N SER A 65 6.15 -39.81 19.47
CA SER A 65 7.60 -39.72 19.75
C SER A 65 8.42 -41.01 19.46
N HIS A 66 9.62 -40.79 18.88
CA HIS A 66 10.70 -41.71 18.47
C HIS A 66 10.60 -42.22 17.01
N ASN A 67 11.64 -42.16 16.16
CA ASN A 67 13.05 -42.41 16.46
C ASN A 67 14.02 -41.70 15.48
N ALA A 68 15.22 -41.43 16.00
CA ALA A 68 16.39 -40.89 15.31
C ALA A 68 17.19 -41.98 14.59
N SER A 69 17.97 -41.61 13.55
CA SER A 69 19.41 -41.90 13.42
C SER A 69 19.95 -41.51 12.02
N ASN A 70 20.90 -40.56 11.98
CA ASN A 70 22.27 -40.79 11.48
C ASN A 70 23.10 -39.50 11.59
N LYS A 71 24.08 -39.54 12.51
CA LYS A 71 25.27 -38.66 12.57
C LYS A 71 26.39 -39.34 11.77
N VAL A 72 27.31 -38.54 11.23
CA VAL A 72 28.80 -38.53 11.45
C VAL A 72 29.36 -38.26 10.02
N ASP A 73 30.16 -37.25 9.63
CA ASP A 73 31.34 -36.56 10.18
C ASP A 73 31.71 -35.41 9.16
N ILE A 74 32.19 -34.18 9.46
CA ILE A 74 33.56 -33.74 9.84
C ILE A 74 33.53 -32.19 9.93
N MET A 75 33.61 -31.59 11.12
CA MET A 75 34.70 -30.72 11.65
C MET A 75 35.73 -30.18 10.64
N ILE A 76 35.88 -28.86 10.51
CA ILE A 76 37.17 -28.12 10.48
C ILE A 76 36.91 -26.60 10.35
N LEU A 77 37.56 -25.84 11.25
CA LEU A 77 37.86 -24.38 11.24
C LEU A 77 36.84 -23.38 11.80
N SER A 78 36.91 -23.23 13.13
CA SER A 78 36.56 -22.03 13.89
C SER A 78 37.76 -21.54 14.72
N VAL A 79 38.60 -20.67 14.16
CA VAL A 79 39.58 -19.78 14.86
C VAL A 79 39.86 -18.60 13.90
N TYR A 80 40.06 -17.37 14.42
CA TYR A 80 40.06 -16.04 13.75
C TYR A 80 38.64 -15.43 13.71
N PHE A 81 38.22 -14.44 14.50
CA PHE A 81 38.88 -13.24 15.03
C PHE A 81 38.26 -12.90 16.40
N TYR A 82 39.00 -13.18 17.48
CA TYR A 82 38.74 -12.59 18.80
C TYR A 82 40.08 -12.18 19.39
N TRP A 83 40.78 -11.30 18.67
CA TRP A 83 41.97 -10.60 19.14
C TRP A 83 41.85 -9.17 18.61
N ILE A 84 42.10 -8.21 19.51
CA ILE A 84 42.10 -6.75 19.32
C ILE A 84 40.77 -6.06 19.71
N LEU A 85 40.49 -6.09 21.01
CA LEU A 85 40.18 -4.86 21.73
C LEU A 85 41.00 -4.84 23.04
N VAL A 86 41.68 -3.72 23.28
CA VAL A 86 42.22 -3.22 24.57
C VAL A 86 43.59 -3.73 25.05
N ALA A 87 44.65 -3.01 24.62
CA ALA A 87 45.79 -2.53 25.42
C ALA A 87 46.66 -1.69 24.44
N SER A 88 46.90 -0.39 24.60
CA SER A 88 47.54 0.23 25.76
C SER A 88 47.28 1.74 25.81
N LEU A 89 46.89 2.21 26.98
CA LEU A 89 47.04 3.60 27.44
C LEU A 89 48.52 3.85 27.83
N VAL A 90 49.04 5.05 27.57
CA VAL A 90 49.63 6.00 28.56
C VAL A 90 50.33 7.17 27.79
N PRO A 91 50.31 8.41 28.33
CA PRO A 91 50.29 9.68 27.58
C PRO A 91 51.61 10.47 27.68
N HIS A 92 51.80 11.57 26.91
CA HIS A 92 52.66 12.70 27.29
C HIS A 92 52.33 14.01 26.55
N TYR A 93 52.72 15.10 27.22
CA TYR A 93 52.25 16.49 27.19
C TYR A 93 52.93 17.43 26.15
N LEU A 94 52.32 18.63 26.03
CA LEU A 94 52.91 19.97 25.77
C LEU A 94 53.45 20.30 24.36
N LEU A 95 52.81 21.27 23.68
CA LEU A 95 53.34 22.63 23.43
C LEU A 95 52.41 23.45 22.49
N ALA A 96 51.95 24.60 22.96
CA ALA A 96 51.53 25.75 22.13
C ALA A 96 52.77 26.64 21.85
N PRO A 97 52.77 27.49 20.80
CA PRO A 97 52.35 28.91 20.92
C PRO A 97 51.53 29.40 19.69
N ILE A 98 50.51 30.27 19.80
CA ILE A 98 50.43 31.74 20.07
C ILE A 98 50.85 32.67 18.89
N LYS A 99 49.93 33.63 18.60
CA LYS A 99 49.97 34.90 17.83
C LYS A 99 49.56 34.84 16.33
N GLN A 100 48.69 35.69 15.77
CA GLN A 100 48.14 36.97 16.26
C GLN A 100 46.86 37.40 15.48
N SER A 101 46.00 38.13 16.18
CA SER A 101 44.75 38.78 15.76
C SER A 101 44.87 39.87 14.70
N VAL A 102 43.80 40.08 13.91
CA VAL A 102 43.21 41.41 13.66
C VAL A 102 41.69 41.32 13.76
N ARG A 103 41.13 42.07 14.71
CA ARG A 103 39.70 42.42 14.90
C ARG A 103 39.42 43.74 14.16
N VAL A 104 38.22 43.89 13.59
CA VAL A 104 37.26 45.03 13.74
C VAL A 104 35.95 44.53 13.04
N SER A 105 34.92 44.01 13.73
CA SER A 105 33.83 44.67 14.49
C SER A 105 33.06 45.74 13.71
N PHE A 106 31.78 45.50 13.35
CA PHE A 106 30.70 46.47 13.56
C PHE A 106 29.28 45.85 13.46
N ARG A 107 28.54 46.01 14.58
CA ARG A 107 27.08 46.17 14.79
C ARG A 107 26.08 44.99 14.74
N LYS A 108 25.47 44.82 15.93
CA LYS A 108 24.21 44.16 16.28
C LYS A 108 22.97 44.92 15.75
N SER A 109 21.90 44.15 15.57
CA SER A 109 20.55 44.30 16.16
C SER A 109 19.36 44.56 15.23
N ASN A 110 18.29 43.81 15.53
CA ASN A 110 16.86 44.03 15.29
C ASN A 110 16.29 43.75 13.89
N HIS A 111 15.55 42.64 13.73
CA HIS A 111 14.08 42.65 13.91
C HIS A 111 13.45 41.27 13.64
N LEU A 112 12.93 40.67 14.71
CA LEU A 112 11.75 39.78 14.66
C LEU A 112 10.49 40.64 14.52
N ARG A 113 9.46 40.06 13.89
CA ARG A 113 8.06 40.51 13.67
C ARG A 113 7.78 41.10 12.29
N SER A 114 6.99 40.38 11.50
CA SER A 114 5.70 40.83 10.92
C SER A 114 5.39 40.08 9.61
N PHE A 115 4.63 38.98 9.65
CA PHE A 115 3.81 38.56 8.51
C PHE A 115 2.54 37.88 9.04
N ARG A 116 1.53 38.71 9.30
CA ARG A 116 0.14 38.30 9.48
C ARG A 116 -0.73 39.45 8.98
N PHE A 117 -1.68 39.11 8.10
CA PHE A 117 -2.81 39.90 7.59
C PHE A 117 -2.54 40.98 6.53
N ALA A 118 -2.89 40.64 5.29
CA ALA A 118 -3.58 41.54 4.37
C ALA A 118 -4.59 40.71 3.55
N TYR A 119 -5.79 40.54 4.10
CA TYR A 119 -7.00 40.16 3.37
C TYR A 119 -8.08 41.16 3.80
N MET A 120 -8.87 41.63 2.83
CA MET A 120 -9.94 42.65 2.91
C MET A 120 -9.54 44.10 2.64
N ALA A 121 -9.55 44.46 1.36
CA ALA A 121 -10.13 45.71 0.87
C ALA A 121 -10.32 45.63 -0.65
N SER A 122 -11.50 45.23 -1.13
CA SER A 122 -12.23 45.89 -2.23
C SER A 122 -13.43 45.04 -2.65
N THR A 123 -14.57 45.30 -2.02
CA THR A 123 -15.89 45.03 -2.61
C THR A 123 -16.57 46.37 -2.77
N ALA A 124 -16.65 46.86 -4.01
CA ALA A 124 -17.71 47.69 -4.57
C ALA A 124 -17.15 48.50 -5.75
N GLU A 125 -17.38 48.02 -6.98
CA GLU A 125 -17.92 48.87 -8.06
C GLU A 125 -18.34 47.99 -9.26
N SER A 126 -19.66 47.98 -9.47
CA SER A 126 -20.45 47.79 -10.71
C SER A 126 -20.01 46.74 -11.73
N GLN A 127 -20.75 45.65 -11.93
CA GLN A 127 -21.96 45.59 -12.79
C GLN A 127 -21.88 46.45 -14.07
N SER A 128 -21.20 45.95 -15.11
CA SER A 128 -21.61 46.05 -16.52
C SER A 128 -20.57 45.39 -17.45
N ALA A 129 -20.57 44.05 -17.53
CA ALA A 129 -19.92 43.33 -18.62
C ALA A 129 -20.51 41.92 -18.74
N GLY A 130 -21.84 41.85 -18.93
CA GLY A 130 -22.50 40.63 -19.37
C GLY A 130 -22.40 40.53 -20.90
N ARG A 131 -21.94 39.36 -21.38
CA ARG A 131 -21.77 38.94 -22.79
C ARG A 131 -20.49 39.43 -23.47
N LEU A 132 -19.42 38.64 -23.35
CA LEU A 132 -18.36 38.41 -24.36
C LEU A 132 -17.21 37.60 -23.76
N LEU A 133 -17.44 36.36 -23.31
CA LEU A 133 -16.36 35.41 -22.98
C LEU A 133 -16.79 33.96 -23.26
N ASP A 134 -17.29 33.72 -24.48
CA ASP A 134 -17.28 32.38 -25.09
C ASP A 134 -16.31 32.47 -26.27
N GLY A 135 -15.04 32.11 -26.05
CA GLY A 135 -14.02 32.18 -27.10
C GLY A 135 -12.63 32.56 -26.60
N LEU A 136 -12.12 31.92 -25.54
CA LEU A 136 -10.69 31.82 -25.32
C LEU A 136 -10.34 30.35 -25.38
N GLY A 137 -9.80 29.96 -26.54
CA GLY A 137 -9.34 28.60 -26.81
C GLY A 137 -8.38 28.11 -25.72
N SER A 138 -8.48 26.82 -25.43
CA SER A 138 -7.47 26.06 -24.72
C SER A 138 -6.09 26.43 -25.28
N GLN A 139 -5.28 27.16 -24.51
CA GLN A 139 -3.85 27.12 -24.77
C GLN A 139 -3.45 25.66 -24.65
N ASP A 140 -2.88 25.09 -25.71
CA ASP A 140 -2.29 23.76 -25.69
C ASP A 140 -1.21 23.75 -24.61
N GLN A 141 -1.58 23.33 -23.41
CA GLN A 141 -0.66 23.22 -22.29
C GLN A 141 0.30 22.09 -22.63
N THR A 142 1.49 22.43 -23.12
CA THR A 142 2.52 21.43 -23.42
C THR A 142 3.06 20.85 -22.11
N THR A 143 2.91 19.54 -21.92
CA THR A 143 3.50 18.83 -20.77
C THR A 143 5.01 18.74 -20.92
N ASN A 144 5.76 19.27 -19.97
CA ASN A 144 7.22 19.18 -19.95
C ASN A 144 7.68 17.93 -19.19
N VAL A 145 8.61 17.16 -19.76
CA VAL A 145 9.20 15.97 -19.11
C VAL A 145 10.63 16.29 -18.68
N ILE A 146 10.89 16.23 -17.37
CA ILE A 146 12.20 16.50 -16.79
C ILE A 146 12.83 15.19 -16.32
N GLN A 147 14.01 14.89 -16.85
CA GLN A 147 14.81 13.76 -16.40
C GLN A 147 15.56 14.11 -15.12
N CYS A 148 15.39 13.29 -14.08
CA CYS A 148 16.06 13.43 -12.79
C CYS A 148 16.72 12.10 -12.41
N ASP A 149 17.96 12.18 -11.95
CA ASP A 149 18.68 11.00 -11.46
C ASP A 149 18.45 10.82 -9.95
N ARG A 150 17.83 9.70 -9.58
CA ARG A 150 17.52 9.40 -8.18
C ARG A 150 18.76 9.15 -7.32
N ASP A 151 19.84 8.66 -7.92
CA ASP A 151 21.07 8.30 -7.21
C ASP A 151 21.93 9.54 -6.93
N SER A 152 21.51 10.70 -7.47
CA SER A 152 22.15 12.00 -7.25
C SER A 152 21.56 12.82 -6.10
N ILE A 153 20.69 12.21 -5.28
CA ILE A 153 19.98 12.87 -4.18
C ILE A 153 20.15 12.06 -2.89
N ASP A 154 20.80 12.67 -1.90
CA ASP A 154 20.96 12.11 -0.56
C ASP A 154 20.10 12.84 0.48
N PHE A 155 19.89 12.22 1.64
CA PHE A 155 19.19 12.84 2.77
C PHE A 155 20.01 12.66 4.05
N THR A 156 20.00 13.69 4.90
CA THR A 156 20.69 13.64 6.20
C THR A 156 19.98 12.72 7.18
N ASP A 157 18.66 12.76 7.21
CA ASP A 157 17.82 12.02 8.15
C ASP A 157 16.32 12.05 7.74
N LYS A 158 15.47 11.35 8.52
CA LYS A 158 14.01 11.29 8.34
C LYS A 158 13.22 12.35 9.13
N ASN A 159 13.87 13.07 10.04
CA ASN A 159 13.24 14.07 10.91
C ASN A 159 13.14 15.44 10.22
N GLU A 160 14.26 15.98 9.73
CA GLU A 160 14.32 17.23 8.97
C GLU A 160 14.05 16.97 7.49
N GLY A 161 14.65 15.92 6.92
CA GLY A 161 14.43 15.48 5.55
C GLY A 161 14.88 16.49 4.49
N LYS A 162 15.98 17.20 4.75
CA LYS A 162 16.59 18.12 3.77
C LYS A 162 17.37 17.33 2.72
N PRO A 163 17.11 17.55 1.41
CA PRO A 163 17.85 16.88 0.34
C PRO A 163 19.23 17.52 0.14
N LEU A 164 20.20 16.68 -0.22
CA LEU A 164 21.51 17.07 -0.71
C LEU A 164 21.63 16.62 -2.16
N PHE A 165 22.01 17.52 -3.06
CA PHE A 165 22.08 17.24 -4.49
C PHE A 165 23.52 17.15 -4.97
N ASN A 166 23.86 16.03 -5.60
CA ASN A 166 25.16 15.79 -6.22
C ASN A 166 25.16 16.06 -7.73
N CYS A 167 23.98 16.33 -8.31
CA CYS A 167 23.80 16.66 -9.73
C CYS A 167 23.04 17.98 -9.90
N HIS A 168 23.64 18.94 -10.60
CA HIS A 168 23.03 20.25 -10.84
C HIS A 168 21.73 20.14 -11.65
N ARG A 169 21.70 19.31 -12.71
CA ARG A 169 20.51 19.10 -13.55
C ARG A 169 19.33 18.59 -12.71
N THR A 170 19.57 17.58 -11.87
CA THR A 170 18.56 17.04 -10.96
C THR A 170 18.07 18.13 -10.00
N ALA A 171 18.99 18.86 -9.35
CA ALA A 171 18.63 19.93 -8.43
C ALA A 171 17.72 20.99 -9.09
N THR A 172 18.10 21.50 -10.26
CA THR A 172 17.31 22.50 -10.99
C THR A 172 15.96 21.93 -11.44
N GLY A 173 15.92 20.67 -11.88
CA GLY A 173 14.68 19.99 -12.25
C GLY A 173 13.69 19.87 -11.09
N ILE A 174 14.16 19.44 -9.92
CA ILE A 174 13.35 19.35 -8.70
C ILE A 174 12.88 20.74 -8.25
N GLN A 175 13.75 21.74 -8.26
CA GLN A 175 13.39 23.11 -7.89
C GLN A 175 12.36 23.72 -8.85
N ALA A 176 12.44 23.42 -10.15
CA ALA A 176 11.43 23.84 -11.12
C ALA A 176 10.08 23.17 -10.83
N ALA A 177 10.07 21.87 -10.56
CA ALA A 177 8.87 21.13 -10.17
C ALA A 177 8.27 21.62 -8.84
N ALA A 178 9.10 21.96 -7.85
CA ALA A 178 8.67 22.52 -6.59
C ALA A 178 7.93 23.87 -6.79
N LYS A 179 8.43 24.72 -7.69
CA LYS A 179 7.74 25.98 -8.06
C LYS A 179 6.38 25.73 -8.70
N VAL A 180 6.25 24.68 -9.52
CA VAL A 180 4.94 24.28 -10.09
C VAL A 180 3.95 23.91 -8.98
N ILE A 181 4.37 23.09 -8.01
CA ILE A 181 3.54 22.75 -6.84
C ILE A 181 3.16 23.99 -6.03
N GLN A 182 4.12 24.90 -5.79
CA GLN A 182 3.89 26.16 -5.07
C GLN A 182 2.95 27.11 -5.82
N SER A 183 2.91 27.04 -7.15
CA SER A 183 1.97 27.77 -8.00
C SER A 183 0.57 27.12 -8.08
N GLU A 184 0.28 26.18 -7.18
CA GLU A 184 -0.98 25.44 -7.12
C GLU A 184 -1.30 24.63 -8.40
N ASP A 185 -0.27 24.11 -9.07
CA ASP A 185 -0.42 23.26 -10.26
C ASP A 185 0.13 21.85 -10.05
N LEU A 186 -0.01 21.01 -11.07
CA LEU A 186 0.21 19.57 -10.97
C LEU A 186 1.61 19.14 -11.42
N VAL A 187 2.21 18.21 -10.68
CA VAL A 187 3.43 17.52 -11.10
C VAL A 187 3.23 16.02 -10.96
N ALA A 188 3.47 15.26 -12.02
CA ALA A 188 3.61 13.82 -11.89
C ALA A 188 5.05 13.44 -11.53
N PHE A 189 5.23 12.54 -10.56
CA PHE A 189 6.57 12.20 -10.04
C PHE A 189 6.67 10.70 -9.69
N PRO A 190 7.87 10.11 -9.78
CA PRO A 190 8.09 8.70 -9.43
C PRO A 190 8.04 8.49 -7.93
N THR A 191 7.59 7.32 -7.50
CA THR A 191 7.84 6.77 -6.15
C THR A 191 8.44 5.37 -6.30
N GLU A 192 8.80 4.73 -5.19
CA GLU A 192 9.19 3.32 -5.20
C GLU A 192 8.01 2.40 -5.57
N THR A 193 6.78 2.85 -5.32
CA THR A 193 5.53 2.10 -5.58
C THR A 193 5.01 2.27 -7.02
N VAL A 194 4.31 3.38 -7.27
CA VAL A 194 3.77 3.79 -8.57
C VAL A 194 3.98 5.30 -8.72
N TYR A 195 3.93 5.83 -9.94
CA TYR A 195 3.99 7.28 -10.16
C TYR A 195 2.78 7.97 -9.54
N GLY A 196 3.01 9.08 -8.85
CA GLY A 196 1.99 9.91 -8.21
C GLY A 196 1.70 11.18 -9.01
N LEU A 197 0.44 11.64 -8.99
CA LEU A 197 0.04 12.94 -9.53
C LEU A 197 -0.14 13.93 -8.37
N GLY A 198 0.87 14.74 -8.13
CA GLY A 198 0.96 15.63 -6.98
C GLY A 198 0.37 17.00 -7.17
N ALA A 199 -0.24 17.50 -6.10
CA ALA A 199 -0.53 18.91 -5.88
C ALA A 199 -0.35 19.25 -4.40
N SER A 200 -0.25 20.53 -4.04
CA SER A 200 -0.21 20.96 -2.64
C SER A 200 -1.45 20.47 -1.89
N ALA A 201 -1.27 19.69 -0.82
CA ALA A 201 -2.38 19.19 0.01
C ALA A 201 -3.07 20.30 0.83
N LEU A 202 -2.44 21.48 0.90
CA LEU A 202 -2.96 22.65 1.61
C LEU A 202 -3.92 23.50 0.74
N SER A 203 -3.97 23.24 -0.57
CA SER A 203 -4.75 24.04 -1.51
C SER A 203 -5.90 23.23 -2.13
N SER A 204 -7.13 23.64 -1.84
CA SER A 204 -8.32 23.07 -2.50
C SER A 204 -8.31 23.33 -4.01
N THR A 205 -7.79 24.48 -4.46
CA THR A 205 -7.64 24.79 -5.88
C THR A 205 -6.71 23.78 -6.56
N ALA A 206 -5.52 23.55 -6.00
CA ALA A 206 -4.55 22.61 -6.55
C ALA A 206 -5.10 21.17 -6.54
N VAL A 207 -5.73 20.75 -5.45
CA VAL A 207 -6.31 19.40 -5.31
C VAL A 207 -7.47 19.18 -6.29
N SER A 208 -8.29 20.20 -6.56
CA SER A 208 -9.37 20.10 -7.56
C SER A 208 -8.85 19.76 -8.97
N LYS A 209 -7.65 20.25 -9.31
CA LYS A 209 -7.00 19.94 -10.59
C LYS A 209 -6.64 18.45 -10.69
N ILE A 210 -6.25 17.79 -9.59
CA ILE A 210 -6.00 16.33 -9.57
C ILE A 210 -7.26 15.57 -10.01
N PHE A 211 -8.40 15.88 -9.41
CA PHE A 211 -9.67 15.22 -9.72
C PHE A 211 -10.07 15.47 -11.19
N LYS A 212 -9.92 16.72 -11.65
CA LYS A 212 -10.20 17.11 -13.04
C LYS A 212 -9.30 16.36 -14.05
N ALA A 213 -7.99 16.35 -13.83
CA ALA A 213 -7.02 15.72 -14.73
C ALA A 213 -7.27 14.21 -14.86
N LYS A 214 -7.57 13.54 -13.74
CA LYS A 214 -7.82 12.09 -13.69
C LYS A 214 -9.21 11.67 -14.16
N GLY A 215 -10.19 12.59 -14.20
CA GLY A 215 -11.60 12.23 -14.31
C GLY A 215 -12.08 11.40 -13.11
N ARG A 216 -11.61 11.75 -11.90
CA ARG A 216 -11.84 10.98 -10.66
C ARG A 216 -12.99 11.59 -9.84
N PRO A 217 -13.89 10.78 -9.25
CA PRO A 217 -14.88 11.25 -8.28
C PRO A 217 -14.23 11.94 -7.06
N SER A 218 -14.80 13.05 -6.61
CA SER A 218 -14.28 13.86 -5.49
C SER A 218 -14.55 13.27 -4.09
N ASP A 219 -15.28 12.16 -4.00
CA ASP A 219 -15.62 11.45 -2.76
C ASP A 219 -14.62 10.34 -2.40
N ASN A 220 -13.48 10.28 -3.10
CA ASN A 220 -12.43 9.30 -2.86
C ASN A 220 -11.17 9.99 -2.32
N PRO A 221 -10.80 9.80 -1.04
CA PRO A 221 -9.72 10.55 -0.39
C PRO A 221 -8.36 10.31 -1.04
N LEU A 222 -7.43 11.23 -0.81
CA LEU A 222 -6.07 11.20 -1.35
C LEU A 222 -5.05 10.91 -0.25
N ILE A 223 -3.95 10.27 -0.63
CA ILE A 223 -2.80 10.05 0.27
C ILE A 223 -1.92 11.30 0.23
N VAL A 224 -1.61 11.82 1.41
CA VAL A 224 -0.68 12.93 1.62
C VAL A 224 0.74 12.38 1.77
N HIS A 225 1.66 12.92 0.99
CA HIS A 225 3.06 12.58 1.02
C HIS A 225 3.86 13.64 1.78
N VAL A 226 4.75 13.19 2.64
CA VAL A 226 5.66 14.03 3.43
C VAL A 226 7.12 13.64 3.16
N SER A 227 8.03 14.61 3.23
CA SER A 227 9.48 14.36 3.15
C SER A 227 10.10 13.97 4.48
N SER A 228 9.47 14.37 5.59
CA SER A 228 10.03 14.27 6.94
C SER A 228 8.98 14.26 8.04
N LEU A 229 9.36 13.79 9.23
CA LEU A 229 8.50 13.83 10.42
C LEU A 229 8.21 15.26 10.89
N ASN A 230 9.13 16.21 10.65
CA ASN A 230 8.88 17.62 10.96
C ASN A 230 7.79 18.19 10.07
N LEU A 231 7.78 17.87 8.78
CA LEU A 231 6.69 18.29 7.88
C LEU A 231 5.36 17.67 8.31
N LEU A 232 5.34 16.39 8.71
CA LEU A 232 4.14 15.74 9.22
C LEU A 232 3.53 16.45 10.43
N LYS A 233 4.37 16.86 11.39
CA LYS A 233 3.95 17.60 12.58
C LYS A 233 3.31 18.97 12.29
N THR A 234 3.46 19.50 11.08
CA THR A 234 2.85 20.80 10.72
C THR A 234 1.33 20.73 10.54
N PHE A 235 0.76 19.54 10.34
CA PHE A 235 -0.68 19.37 10.08
C PHE A 235 -1.37 18.29 10.92
N VAL A 236 -0.62 17.48 11.67
CA VAL A 236 -1.15 16.56 12.67
C VAL A 236 -1.44 17.34 13.98
N PRO A 237 -2.52 17.02 14.72
CA PRO A 237 -2.82 17.69 15.98
C PRO A 237 -1.63 17.66 16.96
N PRO A 238 -1.27 18.78 17.60
CA PRO A 238 -0.09 18.88 18.47
C PRO A 238 -0.20 18.07 19.76
N ASP A 239 -1.42 17.73 20.17
CA ASP A 239 -1.74 16.89 21.32
C ASP A 239 -1.78 15.39 20.98
N TRP A 240 -1.63 15.03 19.72
CA TRP A 240 -1.63 13.64 19.27
C TRP A 240 -0.20 13.09 19.14
N ASN A 241 -0.01 11.85 19.60
CA ASN A 241 1.24 11.11 19.48
C ASN A 241 0.98 9.79 18.77
N PHE A 242 2.00 9.28 18.07
CA PHE A 242 1.94 7.96 17.44
C PHE A 242 1.71 6.88 18.51
N PRO A 243 0.72 5.99 18.32
CA PRO A 243 0.64 4.74 19.07
C PRO A 243 1.93 3.93 18.93
N ALA A 244 2.23 3.08 19.92
CA ALA A 244 3.44 2.24 19.90
C ALA A 244 3.55 1.39 18.63
N THR A 245 2.43 0.87 18.13
CA THR A 245 2.35 0.14 16.86
C THR A 245 2.81 0.98 15.68
N TYR A 246 2.35 2.23 15.59
CA TYR A 246 2.80 3.17 14.55
C TYR A 246 4.27 3.53 14.70
N GLN A 247 4.78 3.70 15.92
CA GLN A 247 6.21 3.98 16.13
C GLN A 247 7.08 2.84 15.61
N ALA A 248 6.75 1.59 15.91
CA ALA A 248 7.47 0.42 15.39
C ALA A 248 7.43 0.36 13.86
N LEU A 249 6.25 0.55 13.27
CA LEU A 249 6.08 0.53 11.81
C LEU A 249 6.81 1.68 11.11
N ILE A 250 6.80 2.90 11.67
CA ILE A 250 7.53 4.05 11.14
C ILE A 250 9.03 3.81 11.22
N GLU A 251 9.52 3.26 12.34
CA GLU A 251 10.95 3.00 12.49
C GLU A 251 11.46 1.99 11.46
N ARG A 252 10.65 0.97 11.15
CA ARG A 252 11.01 -0.10 10.23
C ARG A 252 10.79 0.25 8.75
N PHE A 253 9.67 0.90 8.43
CA PHE A 253 9.18 1.00 7.05
C PHE A 253 9.10 2.43 6.50
N TRP A 254 9.42 3.47 7.28
CA TRP A 254 9.52 4.84 6.77
C TRP A 254 10.97 5.34 6.73
N PRO A 255 11.40 5.94 5.59
CA PRO A 255 10.69 6.08 4.31
C PRO A 255 10.39 4.74 3.61
N GLY A 256 9.22 4.59 2.97
CA GLY A 256 8.85 3.35 2.29
C GLY A 256 7.37 3.17 1.92
N PRO A 257 7.00 1.96 1.46
CA PRO A 257 5.68 1.67 0.89
C PRO A 257 4.57 1.45 1.94
N LEU A 258 4.69 2.11 3.10
CA LEU A 258 3.69 2.11 4.16
C LEU A 258 2.91 3.43 4.18
N THR A 259 1.59 3.34 4.31
CA THR A 259 0.69 4.47 4.52
C THR A 259 -0.07 4.29 5.82
N LEU A 260 -0.11 5.32 6.66
CA LEU A 260 -0.78 5.30 7.96
C LEU A 260 -1.95 6.28 7.95
N LEU A 261 -3.10 5.90 8.52
CA LEU A 261 -4.13 6.86 8.87
C LEU A 261 -3.72 7.64 10.11
N VAL A 262 -3.78 8.97 10.05
CA VAL A 262 -3.54 9.87 11.19
C VAL A 262 -4.75 10.80 11.37
N PRO A 263 -5.04 11.26 12.60
CA PRO A 263 -6.11 12.23 12.82
C PRO A 263 -5.75 13.58 12.19
N THR A 264 -6.77 14.29 11.75
CA THR A 264 -6.65 15.64 11.15
C THR A 264 -7.07 16.73 12.11
N THR A 265 -7.89 16.39 13.12
CA THR A 265 -8.46 17.34 14.08
C THR A 265 -8.39 16.78 15.49
N SER A 266 -8.37 17.67 16.48
CA SER A 266 -8.52 17.36 17.91
C SER A 266 -9.37 18.43 18.59
N SER A 267 -9.63 18.28 19.89
CA SER A 267 -10.30 19.33 20.69
C SER A 267 -9.47 20.63 20.74
N VAL A 268 -8.14 20.52 20.66
CA VAL A 268 -7.21 21.65 20.70
C VAL A 268 -7.03 22.27 19.32
N GLN A 269 -7.06 21.47 18.26
CA GLN A 269 -6.97 21.93 16.87
C GLN A 269 -8.16 21.40 16.06
N PRO A 270 -9.31 22.10 16.09
CA PRO A 270 -10.51 21.67 15.37
C PRO A 270 -10.38 21.82 13.86
N ASN A 271 -9.44 22.65 13.39
CA ASN A 271 -9.23 22.93 11.96
C ASN A 271 -7.90 22.33 11.49
N CYS A 272 -7.98 21.36 10.57
CA CYS A 272 -6.82 20.83 9.88
C CYS A 272 -6.39 21.78 8.75
N PRO A 273 -5.08 22.05 8.55
CA PRO A 273 -4.62 22.82 7.40
C PRO A 273 -4.69 22.04 6.08
N ILE A 274 -4.87 20.71 6.12
CA ILE A 274 -5.08 19.89 4.92
C ILE A 274 -6.46 20.20 4.32
N SER A 275 -6.52 20.36 3.00
CA SER A 275 -7.77 20.62 2.28
C SER A 275 -8.82 19.53 2.52
N ASN A 276 -10.07 19.92 2.74
CA ASN A 276 -11.21 18.99 2.83
C ASN A 276 -11.40 18.13 1.57
N LEU A 277 -10.88 18.56 0.40
CA LEU A 277 -10.92 17.75 -0.82
C LEU A 277 -9.94 16.56 -0.77
N VAL A 278 -8.92 16.62 0.08
CA VAL A 278 -7.98 15.52 0.32
C VAL A 278 -8.61 14.47 1.22
N THR A 279 -9.26 14.91 2.30
CA THR A 279 -9.86 14.03 3.31
C THR A 279 -11.30 13.62 2.98
N CYS A 280 -11.94 14.26 2.00
CA CYS A 280 -13.37 14.16 1.74
C CYS A 280 -14.23 14.46 2.98
N GLY A 281 -13.75 15.35 3.86
CA GLY A 281 -14.44 15.73 5.10
C GLY A 281 -14.31 14.71 6.24
N LEU A 282 -13.46 13.69 6.09
CA LEU A 282 -13.17 12.73 7.16
C LEU A 282 -12.29 13.36 8.25
N SER A 283 -12.39 12.81 9.47
CA SER A 283 -11.55 13.21 10.62
C SER A 283 -10.14 12.64 10.58
N THR A 284 -9.81 11.83 9.56
CA THR A 284 -8.50 11.22 9.37
C THR A 284 -7.97 11.49 7.97
N VAL A 285 -6.64 11.40 7.81
CA VAL A 285 -5.94 11.51 6.54
C VAL A 285 -4.92 10.39 6.41
N ALA A 286 -4.81 9.81 5.22
CA ALA A 286 -3.79 8.82 4.90
C ALA A 286 -2.46 9.53 4.58
N VAL A 287 -1.39 9.18 5.29
CA VAL A 287 -0.07 9.80 5.16
C VAL A 287 0.98 8.76 4.81
N ARG A 288 1.94 9.14 3.95
CA ARG A 288 3.10 8.33 3.61
C ARG A 288 4.37 9.17 3.51
N MET A 289 5.49 8.60 3.94
CA MET A 289 6.83 9.10 3.60
C MET A 289 7.43 8.18 2.52
N PRO A 290 7.42 8.55 1.23
CA PRO A 290 7.89 7.67 0.15
C PRO A 290 9.40 7.43 0.26
N ALA A 291 9.89 6.24 -0.07
CA ALA A 291 11.35 5.95 -0.05
C ALA A 291 12.11 6.55 -1.24
N HIS A 292 11.41 6.94 -2.30
CA HIS A 292 12.07 7.44 -3.51
C HIS A 292 12.67 8.83 -3.31
N SER A 293 13.97 8.97 -3.55
CA SER A 293 14.74 10.21 -3.31
C SER A 293 14.17 11.42 -4.07
N ILE A 294 13.87 11.27 -5.37
CA ILE A 294 13.18 12.30 -6.19
C ILE A 294 11.88 12.79 -5.54
N SER A 295 10.99 11.87 -5.14
CA SER A 295 9.72 12.28 -4.52
C SER A 295 9.91 13.01 -3.19
N ARG A 296 10.80 12.50 -2.33
CA ARG A 296 11.11 13.16 -1.05
C ARG A 296 11.71 14.54 -1.26
N ALA A 297 12.59 14.69 -2.26
CA ALA A 297 13.25 15.96 -2.55
C ALA A 297 12.26 16.97 -3.13
N LEU A 298 11.36 16.54 -4.02
CA LEU A 298 10.26 17.37 -4.51
C LEU A 298 9.41 17.88 -3.35
N ILE A 299 9.00 17.02 -2.43
CA ILE A 299 8.18 17.41 -1.27
C ILE A 299 8.95 18.40 -0.37
N ALA A 300 10.22 18.12 -0.09
CA ALA A 300 11.06 18.97 0.75
C ALA A 300 11.28 20.36 0.13
N GLU A 301 11.66 20.44 -1.15
CA GLU A 301 11.88 21.70 -1.87
C GLU A 301 10.57 22.47 -2.09
N SER A 302 9.43 21.77 -2.22
CA SER A 302 8.12 22.42 -2.30
C SER A 302 7.72 23.09 -0.98
N GLY A 303 8.22 22.60 0.16
CA GLY A 303 7.94 23.12 1.49
C GLY A 303 6.50 22.87 1.98
N VAL A 304 5.74 22.01 1.28
CA VAL A 304 4.34 21.69 1.58
C VAL A 304 4.09 20.18 1.47
N PRO A 305 3.15 19.62 2.25
CA PRO A 305 2.69 18.25 2.03
C PRO A 305 2.03 18.12 0.65
N ILE A 306 2.29 17.02 -0.06
CA ILE A 306 1.79 16.80 -1.43
C ILE A 306 0.71 15.72 -1.42
N ALA A 307 -0.52 16.06 -1.80
CA ALA A 307 -1.57 15.08 -2.03
C ALA A 307 -1.32 14.43 -3.40
N ALA A 308 -1.20 13.10 -3.45
CA ALA A 308 -0.88 12.39 -4.68
C ALA A 308 -1.56 11.01 -4.75
N PRO A 309 -2.62 10.83 -5.57
CA PRO A 309 -3.00 9.50 -6.04
C PRO A 309 -2.07 9.04 -7.17
N SER A 310 -2.26 7.81 -7.66
CA SER A 310 -1.57 7.30 -8.85
C SER A 310 -1.77 8.22 -10.08
N ALA A 311 -0.77 8.35 -10.95
CA ALA A 311 -0.77 9.30 -12.08
C ALA A 311 -1.41 8.78 -13.38
N ASN A 312 -2.49 7.99 -13.27
CA ASN A 312 -3.24 7.40 -14.39
C ASN A 312 -4.63 8.03 -14.55
N LEU A 313 -5.23 7.87 -15.74
CA LEU A 313 -6.66 8.11 -15.90
C LEU A 313 -7.46 7.14 -15.01
N SER A 314 -8.58 7.62 -14.44
CA SER A 314 -9.38 6.80 -13.53
C SER A 314 -9.82 5.49 -14.19
N GLY A 315 -9.59 4.36 -13.52
CA GLY A 315 -9.94 3.02 -14.01
C GLY A 315 -8.77 2.24 -14.64
N ARG A 316 -7.81 2.92 -15.28
CA ARG A 316 -6.65 2.27 -15.94
C ARG A 316 -5.68 1.63 -14.93
N PRO A 317 -4.79 0.71 -15.35
CA PRO A 317 -3.66 0.25 -14.53
C PRO A 317 -2.80 1.42 -14.03
N SER A 318 -2.26 1.28 -12.82
CA SER A 318 -1.41 2.33 -12.23
C SER A 318 -0.10 2.50 -13.02
N PRO A 319 0.44 3.72 -13.14
CA PRO A 319 1.65 3.95 -13.92
C PRO A 319 2.90 3.63 -13.10
N THR A 320 3.78 2.80 -13.65
CA THR A 320 5.09 2.44 -13.04
C THR A 320 6.30 3.05 -13.76
N THR A 321 6.07 3.85 -14.81
CA THR A 321 7.09 4.55 -15.60
C THR A 321 6.58 5.93 -16.01
N ALA A 322 7.48 6.84 -16.40
CA ALA A 322 7.08 8.16 -16.91
C ALA A 322 6.28 8.06 -18.22
N GLN A 323 6.59 7.07 -19.07
CA GLN A 323 5.90 6.82 -20.33
C GLN A 323 4.43 6.44 -20.09
N HIS A 324 4.17 5.64 -19.05
CA HIS A 324 2.80 5.34 -18.60
C HIS A 324 2.04 6.61 -18.19
N VAL A 325 2.70 7.55 -17.52
CA VAL A 325 2.10 8.84 -17.16
C VAL A 325 1.85 9.69 -18.39
N GLU A 326 2.82 9.79 -19.30
CA GLU A 326 2.69 10.61 -20.52
C GLU A 326 1.50 10.14 -21.36
N ARG A 327 1.32 8.82 -21.56
CA ARG A 327 0.16 8.28 -22.29
C ARG A 327 -1.19 8.71 -21.71
N ASP A 328 -1.27 8.88 -20.39
CA ASP A 328 -2.51 9.18 -19.69
C ASP A 328 -2.74 10.69 -19.49
N MET A 329 -1.66 11.43 -19.27
CA MET A 329 -1.69 12.80 -18.71
C MET A 329 -1.11 13.87 -19.63
N LYS A 330 -0.59 13.50 -20.81
CA LYS A 330 -0.12 14.50 -21.79
C LYS A 330 -1.23 15.51 -22.07
N THR A 331 -0.82 16.78 -22.14
CA THR A 331 -1.66 17.99 -22.26
C THR A 331 -2.60 18.30 -21.09
N LYS A 332 -2.71 17.42 -20.09
CA LYS A 332 -3.57 17.63 -18.90
C LYS A 332 -2.81 18.21 -17.71
N ILE A 333 -1.49 18.06 -17.70
CA ILE A 333 -0.61 18.48 -16.60
C ILE A 333 0.60 19.23 -17.18
N PRO A 334 1.16 20.21 -16.46
CA PRO A 334 2.30 20.98 -16.95
C PRO A 334 3.62 20.19 -16.92
N MET A 335 3.76 19.22 -16.02
CA MET A 335 5.07 18.61 -15.76
C MET A 335 5.01 17.13 -15.34
N ILE A 336 5.95 16.35 -15.88
CA ILE A 336 6.29 14.99 -15.47
C ILE A 336 7.77 14.97 -15.10
N ILE A 337 8.10 14.45 -13.92
CA ILE A 337 9.48 14.10 -13.58
C ILE A 337 9.68 12.64 -13.97
N ASP A 338 10.61 12.36 -14.87
CA ASP A 338 11.05 11.02 -15.20
C ASP A 338 12.25 10.65 -14.32
N GLY A 339 12.05 9.65 -13.47
CA GLY A 339 13.08 9.06 -12.62
C GLY A 339 13.24 7.55 -12.84
N GLY A 340 12.82 7.06 -14.01
CA GLY A 340 12.87 5.63 -14.35
C GLY A 340 11.71 4.83 -13.77
N ALA A 341 11.85 3.50 -13.82
CA ALA A 341 10.81 2.57 -13.39
C ALA A 341 10.71 2.44 -11.86
N CYS A 342 9.48 2.25 -11.36
CA CYS A 342 9.23 1.96 -9.95
C CYS A 342 9.81 0.60 -9.53
N GLN A 343 10.27 0.50 -8.28
CA GLN A 343 10.94 -0.70 -7.75
C GLN A 343 9.96 -1.75 -7.20
N VAL A 344 8.80 -1.33 -6.68
CA VAL A 344 7.78 -2.19 -6.06
C VAL A 344 6.63 -2.49 -7.02
N GLY A 345 6.24 -1.54 -7.88
CA GLY A 345 5.25 -1.72 -8.96
C GLY A 345 3.78 -1.82 -8.55
N VAL A 346 3.47 -2.01 -7.26
CA VAL A 346 2.12 -1.92 -6.68
C VAL A 346 2.03 -0.76 -5.68
N GLU A 347 0.81 -0.32 -5.35
CA GLU A 347 0.62 0.79 -4.41
C GLU A 347 1.07 0.47 -2.98
N SER A 348 1.16 1.48 -2.11
CA SER A 348 1.50 1.29 -0.69
C SER A 348 0.44 0.49 0.08
N THR A 349 0.91 -0.24 1.09
CA THR A 349 0.04 -0.88 2.10
C THR A 349 -0.52 0.19 3.01
N VAL A 350 -1.84 0.18 3.24
CA VAL A 350 -2.54 1.19 4.04
C VAL A 350 -3.00 0.58 5.34
N VAL A 351 -2.62 1.20 6.45
CA VAL A 351 -2.85 0.70 7.80
C VAL A 351 -3.60 1.74 8.65
N ASP A 352 -4.55 1.24 9.44
CA ASP A 352 -5.26 1.95 10.49
C ASP A 352 -5.02 1.29 11.85
N GLY A 353 -4.30 1.99 12.71
CA GLY A 353 -4.06 1.65 14.11
C GLY A 353 -4.59 2.73 15.07
N LEU A 354 -5.57 3.54 14.64
CA LEU A 354 -6.16 4.59 15.47
C LEU A 354 -7.23 4.07 16.43
N ASN A 355 -7.59 2.80 16.31
CA ASN A 355 -8.64 2.19 17.10
C ASN A 355 -8.16 1.93 18.54
N PRO A 356 -9.01 2.18 19.55
CA PRO A 356 -8.64 2.06 20.96
C PRO A 356 -8.39 0.61 21.41
N ASP A 357 -8.75 -0.38 20.59
CA ASP A 357 -8.51 -1.80 20.87
C ASP A 357 -7.04 -2.24 20.66
N GLY A 358 -6.18 -1.33 20.19
CA GLY A 358 -4.78 -1.58 19.91
C GLY A 358 -4.53 -2.43 18.67
N ARG A 359 -5.57 -2.78 17.90
CA ARG A 359 -5.45 -3.60 16.69
C ARG A 359 -5.01 -2.76 15.51
N VAL A 360 -4.14 -3.37 14.70
CA VAL A 360 -3.68 -2.81 13.43
C VAL A 360 -4.54 -3.41 12.32
N ARG A 361 -5.19 -2.55 11.55
CA ARG A 361 -6.10 -2.93 10.46
C ARG A 361 -5.48 -2.58 9.12
N ILE A 362 -5.29 -3.56 8.26
CA ILE A 362 -4.80 -3.36 6.89
C ILE A 362 -6.00 -3.05 5.99
N LEU A 363 -6.15 -1.78 5.64
CA LEU A 363 -7.23 -1.28 4.79
C LEU A 363 -7.00 -1.57 3.30
N ARG A 364 -5.73 -1.72 2.91
CA ARG A 364 -5.33 -2.01 1.53
C ARG A 364 -4.01 -2.77 1.53
N LEU A 365 -3.97 -3.93 0.87
CA LEU A 365 -2.72 -4.63 0.58
C LEU A 365 -1.89 -3.83 -0.43
N GLY A 366 -0.57 -3.90 -0.33
CA GLY A 366 0.33 -3.10 -1.14
C GLY A 366 1.75 -3.62 -1.12
N GLY A 367 2.71 -2.70 -1.18
CA GLY A 367 4.15 -3.00 -1.22
C GLY A 367 4.77 -3.59 0.05
N LEU A 368 3.99 -3.76 1.13
CA LEU A 368 4.35 -4.55 2.31
C LEU A 368 3.33 -5.66 2.49
N SER A 369 3.79 -6.86 2.83
CA SER A 369 2.89 -7.97 3.08
C SER A 369 2.28 -7.91 4.48
N VAL A 370 1.28 -8.76 4.73
CA VAL A 370 0.68 -8.89 6.08
C VAL A 370 1.73 -9.42 7.05
N GLU A 371 2.50 -10.41 6.58
CA GLU A 371 3.57 -11.07 7.33
C GLU A 371 4.69 -10.08 7.70
N ASP A 372 5.04 -9.12 6.83
CA ASP A 372 6.00 -8.05 7.14
C ASP A 372 5.53 -7.20 8.32
N ILE A 373 4.24 -6.81 8.32
CA ILE A 373 3.63 -6.00 9.37
C ILE A 373 3.56 -6.79 10.68
N GLU A 374 3.12 -8.04 10.63
CA GLU A 374 3.04 -8.92 11.81
C GLU A 374 4.42 -9.18 12.42
N ALA A 375 5.42 -9.51 11.59
CA ALA A 375 6.79 -9.72 12.03
C ALA A 375 7.35 -8.47 12.74
N CYS A 376 7.15 -7.29 12.16
CA CYS A 376 7.58 -6.02 12.77
C CYS A 376 6.93 -5.80 14.15
N LEU A 377 5.64 -6.11 14.30
CA LEU A 377 4.94 -5.96 15.59
C LEU A 377 5.41 -6.99 16.61
N ILE A 378 5.66 -8.24 16.20
CA ILE A 378 6.21 -9.30 17.05
C ILE A 378 7.61 -8.93 17.54
N GLU A 379 8.50 -8.50 16.65
CA GLU A 379 9.86 -8.09 16.98
C GLU A 379 9.87 -6.90 17.96
N ALA A 380 8.89 -6.00 17.86
CA ALA A 380 8.70 -4.88 18.78
C ALA A 380 8.04 -5.27 20.12
N GLY A 381 7.65 -6.53 20.32
CA GLY A 381 6.93 -6.98 21.52
C GLY A 381 5.48 -6.49 21.59
N LEU A 382 4.90 -6.13 20.44
CA LEU A 382 3.55 -5.59 20.29
C LEU A 382 2.61 -6.62 19.64
N ASN A 383 2.82 -7.91 19.93
CA ASN A 383 1.98 -8.99 19.43
C ASN A 383 0.74 -9.26 20.31
N LEU A 384 0.63 -8.61 21.48
CA LEU A 384 -0.48 -8.78 22.42
C LEU A 384 -1.04 -7.44 22.89
N SER A 385 -2.37 -7.33 22.94
CA SER A 385 -3.14 -6.24 23.58
C SER A 385 -4.15 -6.89 24.54
N ASP A 386 -4.09 -6.54 25.83
CA ASP A 386 -4.92 -7.15 26.89
C ASP A 386 -4.93 -8.69 26.90
N GLY A 387 -3.78 -9.31 26.61
CA GLY A 387 -3.63 -10.76 26.54
C GLY A 387 -4.22 -11.42 25.29
N LYS A 388 -4.69 -10.64 24.32
CA LYS A 388 -5.17 -11.12 23.00
C LYS A 388 -4.17 -10.74 21.90
N PRO A 389 -3.99 -11.56 20.85
CA PRO A 389 -3.16 -11.20 19.71
C PRO A 389 -3.57 -9.87 19.08
N ILE A 390 -2.60 -8.97 18.88
CA ILE A 390 -2.73 -7.84 17.95
C ILE A 390 -2.67 -8.45 16.55
N LEU A 391 -3.84 -8.87 16.05
CA LEU A 391 -3.95 -9.38 14.69
C LEU A 391 -3.88 -8.20 13.72
N ALA A 392 -2.99 -8.28 12.74
CA ALA A 392 -2.99 -7.41 11.58
C ALA A 392 -4.12 -7.86 10.64
N GLY A 393 -5.36 -7.47 10.94
CA GLY A 393 -6.52 -7.93 10.18
C GLY A 393 -6.58 -7.25 8.81
N VAL A 394 -6.85 -8.02 7.75
CA VAL A 394 -7.02 -7.54 6.38
C VAL A 394 -8.50 -7.27 6.10
N TYR A 395 -8.78 -6.06 5.63
CA TYR A 395 -10.11 -5.67 5.20
C TYR A 395 -10.62 -6.57 4.05
N ASN A 396 -11.90 -6.95 4.09
CA ASN A 396 -12.55 -7.93 3.18
C ASN A 396 -12.10 -9.39 3.31
N GLN A 397 -11.12 -9.71 4.16
CA GLN A 397 -10.72 -11.08 4.47
C GLN A 397 -11.05 -11.44 5.91
N ASP A 398 -10.50 -10.67 6.86
CA ASP A 398 -10.66 -10.94 8.30
C ASP A 398 -11.80 -10.15 8.93
N TYR A 399 -12.14 -8.99 8.36
CA TYR A 399 -13.23 -8.15 8.84
C TYR A 399 -13.87 -7.30 7.74
N ARG A 400 -15.09 -6.84 7.99
CA ARG A 400 -15.83 -5.87 7.18
C ARG A 400 -16.52 -4.85 8.07
N ASP A 401 -16.63 -3.64 7.57
CA ASP A 401 -17.26 -2.52 8.27
C ASP A 401 -18.14 -1.74 7.29
N LYS A 402 -19.46 -1.75 7.55
CA LYS A 402 -20.45 -1.10 6.68
C LYS A 402 -20.30 0.42 6.63
N GLU A 403 -19.83 1.04 7.72
CA GLU A 403 -19.61 2.49 7.76
C GLU A 403 -18.40 2.85 6.88
N LEU A 404 -17.35 2.03 6.93
CA LEU A 404 -16.15 2.17 6.09
C LEU A 404 -16.47 1.93 4.60
N GLU A 405 -17.36 1.00 4.28
CA GLU A 405 -17.85 0.77 2.90
C GLU A 405 -18.61 2.00 2.36
N ALA A 406 -19.45 2.62 3.18
CA ALA A 406 -20.21 3.80 2.82
C ALA A 406 -19.32 5.05 2.67
N LYS A 407 -18.29 5.18 3.50
CA LYS A 407 -17.35 6.31 3.54
C LYS A 407 -15.90 5.80 3.56
N PRO A 408 -15.33 5.48 2.37
CA PRO A 408 -13.96 4.99 2.28
C PRO A 408 -12.97 5.99 2.85
N THR A 409 -12.09 5.55 3.74
CA THR A 409 -11.04 6.40 4.33
C THR A 409 -9.74 6.42 3.53
N THR A 410 -9.62 5.55 2.51
CA THR A 410 -8.43 5.43 1.67
C THR A 410 -8.77 5.08 0.21
N PRO A 411 -7.95 5.50 -0.76
CA PRO A 411 -8.12 5.09 -2.15
C PRO A 411 -8.02 3.57 -2.37
N GLY A 412 -8.85 3.05 -3.27
CA GLY A 412 -8.79 1.65 -3.74
C GLY A 412 -9.87 0.72 -3.19
N MET A 413 -10.81 1.23 -2.38
CA MET A 413 -11.85 0.42 -1.71
C MET A 413 -13.20 0.37 -2.46
N LYS A 414 -13.62 1.43 -3.17
CA LYS A 414 -15.00 1.59 -3.66
C LYS A 414 -15.19 1.38 -5.17
N TYR A 415 -14.22 1.80 -6.00
CA TYR A 415 -14.39 1.84 -7.46
C TYR A 415 -13.65 0.68 -8.16
N LYS A 416 -14.08 0.34 -9.38
CA LYS A 416 -13.28 -0.52 -10.27
C LYS A 416 -11.95 0.18 -10.57
N HIS A 417 -10.86 -0.52 -10.31
CA HIS A 417 -9.51 -0.04 -10.52
C HIS A 417 -8.73 -1.10 -11.30
N TYR A 418 -7.76 -0.65 -12.09
CA TYR A 418 -6.74 -1.49 -12.74
C TYR A 418 -7.20 -2.32 -13.94
N ALA A 419 -8.30 -1.93 -14.59
CA ALA A 419 -8.79 -2.64 -15.76
C ALA A 419 -8.09 -2.14 -17.04
N PRO A 420 -7.34 -2.99 -17.77
CA PRO A 420 -6.96 -2.70 -19.16
C PRO A 420 -8.19 -2.68 -20.07
N HIS A 421 -8.02 -2.29 -21.34
CA HIS A 421 -9.08 -2.41 -22.35
C HIS A 421 -9.32 -3.87 -22.74
N ALA A 422 -8.25 -4.65 -22.86
CA ALA A 422 -8.31 -6.09 -23.11
C ALA A 422 -9.01 -6.83 -21.96
N LYS A 423 -9.76 -7.89 -22.30
CA LYS A 423 -10.38 -8.76 -21.28
C LYS A 423 -9.29 -9.49 -20.51
N VAL A 424 -9.34 -9.44 -19.18
CA VAL A 424 -8.40 -10.18 -18.31
C VAL A 424 -9.09 -11.44 -17.78
N VAL A 425 -8.45 -12.60 -17.96
CA VAL A 425 -8.90 -13.89 -17.43
C VAL A 425 -7.80 -14.49 -16.58
N ILE A 426 -8.14 -14.83 -15.33
CA ILE A 426 -7.21 -15.49 -14.40
C ILE A 426 -7.30 -17.00 -14.64
N LEU A 427 -6.18 -17.66 -14.85
CA LEU A 427 -6.06 -19.10 -15.03
C LEU A 427 -5.62 -19.78 -13.74
N ASP A 428 -6.30 -20.85 -13.34
CA ASP A 428 -6.00 -21.64 -12.14
C ASP A 428 -5.43 -23.00 -12.56
N PRO A 429 -4.11 -23.23 -12.48
CA PRO A 429 -3.52 -24.49 -12.88
C PRO A 429 -3.93 -25.61 -11.90
N VAL A 430 -4.59 -26.64 -12.42
CA VAL A 430 -5.02 -27.82 -11.66
C VAL A 430 -4.15 -29.00 -12.07
N LEU A 431 -3.24 -29.40 -11.18
CA LEU A 431 -2.37 -30.56 -11.38
C LEU A 431 -3.18 -31.85 -11.19
N VAL A 432 -3.18 -32.70 -12.22
CA VAL A 432 -3.85 -34.02 -12.19
C VAL A 432 -2.77 -35.10 -12.09
N PRO A 433 -2.87 -36.06 -11.14
CA PRO A 433 -1.92 -37.16 -11.04
C PRO A 433 -1.95 -38.03 -12.30
N ASN A 434 -0.79 -38.36 -12.86
CA ASN A 434 -0.70 -39.24 -14.02
C ASN A 434 -1.28 -40.62 -13.69
N SER A 435 -2.26 -41.09 -14.48
CA SER A 435 -2.35 -42.52 -14.80
C SER A 435 -1.31 -42.85 -15.87
N ASP A 436 -0.76 -44.07 -15.84
CA ASP A 436 0.42 -44.56 -16.60
C ASP A 436 0.37 -44.43 -18.15
N SER A 437 -0.57 -43.69 -18.75
CA SER A 437 -0.81 -43.62 -20.19
C SER A 437 -0.64 -42.26 -20.88
N ASP A 438 -0.34 -41.14 -20.20
CA ASP A 438 -0.63 -39.82 -20.80
C ASP A 438 0.45 -38.73 -20.64
N GLN A 439 1.51 -38.79 -21.46
CA GLN A 439 2.27 -37.57 -21.83
C GLN A 439 1.41 -36.57 -22.64
N GLN A 440 0.28 -37.02 -23.19
CA GLN A 440 -0.64 -36.21 -23.99
C GLN A 440 -1.59 -35.32 -23.15
N GLU A 441 -1.75 -35.56 -21.84
CA GLU A 441 -2.72 -34.79 -21.03
C GLU A 441 -2.25 -33.37 -20.65
N SER A 442 -0.95 -33.12 -20.51
CA SER A 442 -0.39 -31.77 -20.24
C SER A 442 -0.77 -30.72 -21.29
N LEU A 443 -0.97 -31.15 -22.54
CA LEU A 443 -1.36 -30.30 -23.66
C LEU A 443 -2.88 -30.11 -23.72
N ARG A 444 -3.69 -31.05 -23.21
CA ARG A 444 -5.16 -31.03 -23.38
C ARG A 444 -5.81 -29.81 -22.76
N GLY A 445 -5.46 -29.42 -21.53
CA GLY A 445 -6.13 -28.29 -20.87
C GLY A 445 -5.88 -26.95 -21.55
N VAL A 446 -4.64 -26.68 -21.98
CA VAL A 446 -4.30 -25.45 -22.72
C VAL A 446 -4.85 -25.52 -24.15
N ASP A 447 -4.74 -26.66 -24.83
CA ASP A 447 -5.30 -26.84 -26.16
C ASP A 447 -6.82 -26.70 -26.19
N GLU A 448 -7.52 -27.23 -25.18
CA GLU A 448 -8.96 -27.07 -24.97
C GLU A 448 -9.30 -25.59 -24.78
N LEU A 449 -8.57 -24.88 -23.90
CA LEU A 449 -8.75 -23.45 -23.68
C LEU A 449 -8.60 -22.66 -24.99
N VAL A 450 -7.50 -22.84 -25.71
CA VAL A 450 -7.23 -22.10 -26.96
C VAL A 450 -8.24 -22.50 -28.05
N SER A 451 -8.59 -23.78 -28.17
CA SER A 451 -9.60 -24.23 -29.15
C SER A 451 -11.01 -23.73 -28.85
N GLY A 452 -11.36 -23.55 -27.56
CA GLY A 452 -12.63 -23.00 -27.12
C GLY A 452 -12.82 -21.56 -27.62
N ILE A 453 -11.74 -20.76 -27.59
CA ILE A 453 -11.73 -19.39 -28.12
C ILE A 453 -12.05 -19.40 -29.64
N CYS A 454 -11.48 -20.36 -30.39
CA CYS A 454 -11.76 -20.50 -31.82
C CYS A 454 -13.23 -20.84 -32.13
N SER A 455 -13.95 -21.46 -31.19
CA SER A 455 -15.33 -21.92 -31.36
C SER A 455 -16.41 -20.91 -30.99
N GLU A 456 -16.10 -19.96 -30.09
CA GLU A 456 -17.04 -18.92 -29.66
C GLU A 456 -17.13 -17.74 -30.64
N GLU A 457 -16.12 -17.53 -31.49
CA GLU A 457 -16.13 -16.44 -32.49
C GLU A 457 -16.62 -16.93 -33.86
N THR A 458 -17.66 -16.26 -34.37
CA THR A 458 -18.37 -16.57 -35.63
C THR A 458 -17.58 -16.29 -36.90
N ASP A 459 -16.33 -15.84 -36.80
CA ASP A 459 -15.46 -15.54 -37.94
C ASP A 459 -14.07 -16.16 -37.71
N SER A 460 -14.01 -17.50 -37.78
CA SER A 460 -12.82 -18.35 -37.55
C SER A 460 -11.63 -18.06 -38.49
N SER A 461 -11.71 -17.01 -39.30
CA SER A 461 -10.68 -16.52 -40.22
C SER A 461 -9.79 -15.42 -39.62
N LYS A 462 -10.23 -14.74 -38.54
CA LYS A 462 -9.44 -13.71 -37.85
C LYS A 462 -8.69 -14.30 -36.66
N GLY A 463 -7.36 -14.28 -36.75
CA GLY A 463 -6.48 -14.57 -35.63
C GLY A 463 -6.58 -13.55 -34.52
N LEU A 464 -6.74 -14.02 -33.28
CA LEU A 464 -6.63 -13.20 -32.06
C LEU A 464 -5.19 -12.99 -31.63
N ARG A 465 -4.95 -11.84 -31.01
CA ARG A 465 -3.74 -11.53 -30.26
C ARG A 465 -3.98 -11.85 -28.79
N ILE A 466 -3.27 -12.86 -28.29
CA ILE A 466 -3.46 -13.41 -26.97
C ILE A 466 -2.28 -12.97 -26.09
N GLY A 467 -2.54 -12.14 -25.09
CA GLY A 467 -1.58 -11.77 -24.07
C GLY A 467 -1.45 -12.87 -23.01
N LEU A 468 -0.22 -13.24 -22.67
CA LEU A 468 0.08 -14.26 -21.68
C LEU A 468 0.97 -13.67 -20.58
N MET A 469 0.44 -13.63 -19.37
CA MET A 469 1.15 -13.23 -18.15
C MET A 469 1.33 -14.45 -17.25
N LEU A 470 2.42 -15.17 -17.46
CA LEU A 470 2.69 -16.47 -16.85
C LEU A 470 3.88 -16.41 -15.90
N ILE A 471 3.91 -17.34 -14.95
CA ILE A 471 5.03 -17.54 -14.04
C ILE A 471 6.13 -18.31 -14.80
N ASP A 472 7.39 -17.92 -14.68
CA ASP A 472 8.47 -18.42 -15.55
C ASP A 472 8.77 -19.93 -15.40
N ASP A 473 8.61 -20.45 -14.19
CA ASP A 473 8.90 -21.84 -13.84
C ASP A 473 7.65 -22.74 -13.79
N SER A 474 6.46 -22.22 -14.13
CA SER A 474 5.22 -22.97 -13.99
C SER A 474 5.01 -24.03 -15.08
N PRO A 475 4.31 -25.13 -14.76
CA PRO A 475 3.85 -26.08 -15.77
C PRO A 475 2.94 -25.42 -16.83
N LEU A 476 2.13 -24.42 -16.43
CA LEU A 476 1.24 -23.70 -17.33
C LEU A 476 2.02 -22.93 -18.40
N HIS A 477 3.11 -22.26 -18.01
CA HIS A 477 4.03 -21.61 -18.95
C HIS A 477 4.54 -22.59 -19.99
N LYS A 478 5.08 -23.74 -19.56
CA LYS A 478 5.61 -24.75 -20.47
C LYS A 478 4.55 -25.23 -21.47
N SER A 479 3.34 -25.49 -21.01
CA SER A 479 2.23 -25.89 -21.88
C SER A 479 1.84 -24.81 -22.89
N PHE A 480 1.80 -23.53 -22.50
CA PHE A 480 1.52 -22.44 -23.45
C PHE A 480 2.61 -22.23 -24.48
N ILE A 481 3.89 -22.40 -24.11
CA ILE A 481 5.00 -22.31 -25.07
C ILE A 481 4.91 -23.43 -26.10
N ALA A 482 4.62 -24.67 -25.67
CA ALA A 482 4.42 -25.79 -26.58
C ALA A 482 3.20 -25.56 -27.50
N CYS A 483 2.10 -25.05 -26.95
CA CYS A 483 0.88 -24.73 -27.70
C CYS A 483 1.15 -23.64 -28.77
N ALA A 484 1.87 -22.58 -28.42
CA ALA A 484 2.18 -21.48 -29.35
C ALA A 484 3.16 -21.88 -30.48
N GLN A 485 3.93 -22.95 -30.30
CA GLN A 485 4.80 -23.50 -31.34
C GLN A 485 4.05 -24.46 -32.29
N SER A 486 2.81 -24.83 -31.97
CA SER A 486 2.00 -25.74 -32.78
C SER A 486 1.42 -25.02 -34.00
N GLU A 487 1.57 -25.62 -35.19
CA GLU A 487 1.00 -25.11 -36.45
C GLU A 487 -0.54 -24.97 -36.36
N LYS A 488 -1.19 -25.76 -35.50
CA LYS A 488 -2.64 -25.75 -35.28
C LYS A 488 -3.17 -24.36 -34.91
N TYR A 489 -2.38 -23.57 -34.19
CA TYR A 489 -2.77 -22.25 -33.69
C TYR A 489 -1.99 -21.11 -34.34
N GLY A 490 -1.32 -21.36 -35.48
CA GLY A 490 -0.47 -20.38 -36.16
C GLY A 490 -1.18 -19.14 -36.70
N HIS A 491 -2.52 -19.12 -36.69
CA HIS A 491 -3.31 -17.92 -37.00
C HIS A 491 -3.39 -16.95 -35.81
N HIS A 492 -3.21 -17.42 -34.58
CA HIS A 492 -3.15 -16.58 -33.38
C HIS A 492 -1.74 -16.01 -33.15
N GLN A 493 -1.68 -14.83 -32.53
CA GLN A 493 -0.42 -14.23 -32.10
C GLN A 493 -0.32 -14.26 -30.58
N PHE A 494 0.60 -15.06 -30.04
CA PHE A 494 0.87 -15.13 -28.61
C PHE A 494 1.89 -14.06 -28.20
N CYS A 495 1.52 -13.24 -27.22
CA CYS A 495 2.28 -12.12 -26.72
C CYS A 495 2.64 -12.34 -25.25
N TYR A 496 3.91 -12.61 -24.95
CA TYR A 496 4.35 -13.00 -23.61
C TYR A 496 4.85 -11.81 -22.80
N SER A 497 4.50 -11.79 -21.51
CA SER A 497 5.11 -10.93 -20.49
C SER A 497 5.25 -11.71 -19.19
N ASN A 498 6.48 -11.95 -18.73
CA ASN A 498 6.69 -12.79 -17.54
C ASN A 498 6.33 -12.11 -16.22
N LEU A 499 5.89 -12.92 -15.26
CA LEU A 499 5.66 -12.50 -13.88
C LEU A 499 6.87 -12.80 -12.98
N GLY A 500 7.91 -13.46 -13.49
CA GLY A 500 9.04 -13.94 -12.70
C GLY A 500 8.79 -15.35 -12.15
N LEU A 501 9.60 -15.77 -11.18
CA LEU A 501 9.50 -17.09 -10.56
C LEU A 501 8.41 -17.13 -9.49
N GLU A 502 7.80 -18.30 -9.28
CA GLU A 502 6.78 -18.50 -8.24
C GLU A 502 7.30 -18.13 -6.84
N SER A 503 8.57 -18.45 -6.58
CA SER A 503 9.27 -18.14 -5.34
C SER A 503 9.56 -16.64 -5.12
N GLN A 504 9.27 -15.77 -6.10
CA GLN A 504 9.60 -14.34 -6.08
C GLN A 504 8.38 -13.43 -6.31
N PRO A 505 7.35 -13.46 -5.43
CA PRO A 505 6.13 -12.66 -5.61
C PRO A 505 6.37 -11.14 -5.66
N ALA A 506 7.49 -10.66 -5.11
CA ALA A 506 7.91 -9.27 -5.24
C ALA A 506 8.20 -8.85 -6.70
N ILE A 507 8.77 -9.75 -7.50
CA ILE A 507 9.00 -9.51 -8.93
C ILE A 507 7.67 -9.47 -9.68
N SER A 508 6.74 -10.36 -9.34
CA SER A 508 5.39 -10.35 -9.90
C SER A 508 4.66 -9.04 -9.61
N ALA A 509 4.77 -8.54 -8.37
CA ALA A 509 4.23 -7.23 -7.99
C ALA A 509 4.89 -6.08 -8.77
N GLN A 510 6.21 -6.11 -8.91
CA GLN A 510 6.97 -5.11 -9.67
C GLN A 510 6.51 -5.03 -11.14
N ARG A 511 6.28 -6.19 -11.76
CA ARG A 511 5.98 -6.31 -13.19
C ARG A 511 4.49 -6.15 -13.52
N LEU A 512 3.58 -6.41 -12.57
CA LEU A 512 2.14 -6.52 -12.79
C LEU A 512 1.56 -5.42 -13.69
N PHE A 513 1.64 -4.15 -13.29
CA PHE A 513 1.01 -3.08 -14.07
C PHE A 513 1.77 -2.76 -15.35
N ALA A 514 3.10 -2.90 -15.37
CA ALA A 514 3.89 -2.72 -16.57
C ALA A 514 3.52 -3.76 -17.63
N ALA A 515 3.36 -5.03 -17.23
CA ALA A 515 2.92 -6.13 -18.09
C ALA A 515 1.51 -5.90 -18.64
N LEU A 516 0.55 -5.54 -17.76
CA LEU A 516 -0.82 -5.23 -18.20
C LEU A 516 -0.83 -4.09 -19.23
N ARG A 517 -0.09 -3.01 -18.99
CA ARG A 517 -0.02 -1.88 -19.93
C ARG A 517 0.73 -2.21 -21.21
N TYR A 518 1.80 -3.00 -21.14
CA TYR A 518 2.54 -3.44 -22.31
C TYR A 518 1.65 -4.25 -23.26
N LEU A 519 0.97 -5.27 -22.72
CA LEU A 519 0.05 -6.11 -23.50
C LEU A 519 -1.13 -5.31 -24.06
N ASP A 520 -1.75 -4.45 -23.24
CA ASP A 520 -2.96 -3.70 -23.60
C ASP A 520 -2.70 -2.51 -24.54
N GLU A 521 -1.62 -1.76 -24.31
CA GLU A 521 -1.39 -0.47 -24.97
C GLU A 521 -0.42 -0.58 -26.13
N GLU A 522 0.64 -1.37 -25.98
CA GLU A 522 1.70 -1.50 -26.98
C GLU A 522 1.39 -2.62 -27.97
N LEU A 523 1.10 -3.82 -27.46
CA LEU A 523 0.76 -4.97 -28.29
C LEU A 523 -0.72 -5.01 -28.69
N ARG A 524 -1.57 -4.29 -27.95
CA ARG A 524 -3.02 -4.17 -28.15
C ARG A 524 -3.70 -5.53 -28.26
N VAL A 525 -3.36 -6.45 -27.37
CA VAL A 525 -3.94 -7.80 -27.37
C VAL A 525 -5.46 -7.75 -27.17
N ASP A 526 -6.16 -8.76 -27.67
CA ASP A 526 -7.62 -8.84 -27.59
C ASP A 526 -8.07 -9.42 -26.22
N ILE A 527 -7.27 -10.34 -25.67
CA ILE A 527 -7.47 -10.98 -24.37
C ILE A 527 -6.13 -11.17 -23.66
N ILE A 528 -6.13 -11.06 -22.33
CA ILE A 528 -4.99 -11.33 -21.46
C ILE A 528 -5.35 -12.52 -20.56
N TYR A 529 -4.60 -13.61 -20.69
CA TYR A 529 -4.59 -14.69 -19.71
C TYR A 529 -3.47 -14.46 -18.70
N VAL A 530 -3.83 -14.51 -17.42
CA VAL A 530 -2.89 -14.33 -16.32
C VAL A 530 -2.92 -15.57 -15.44
N GLU A 531 -1.76 -16.16 -15.18
CA GLU A 531 -1.64 -17.27 -14.26
C GLU A 531 -1.92 -16.81 -12.82
N ARG A 532 -2.66 -17.63 -12.06
CA ARG A 532 -2.92 -17.41 -10.64
C ARG A 532 -1.62 -17.55 -9.84
N LEU A 533 -1.39 -16.62 -8.90
CA LEU A 533 -0.31 -16.72 -7.92
C LEU A 533 -0.83 -17.26 -6.59
N PHE A 534 0.07 -17.87 -5.81
CA PHE A 534 -0.18 -18.11 -4.39
C PHE A 534 -0.39 -16.80 -3.63
N GLU A 535 -1.38 -16.80 -2.74
CA GLU A 535 -1.80 -15.62 -1.98
C GLU A 535 -1.01 -15.50 -0.67
N VAL A 536 0.31 -15.57 -0.78
CA VAL A 536 1.26 -15.43 0.32
C VAL A 536 2.17 -14.23 0.05
N GLY A 537 2.49 -13.44 1.07
CA GLY A 537 3.33 -12.26 0.89
C GLY A 537 2.73 -11.27 -0.11
N LEU A 538 3.54 -10.77 -1.04
CA LEU A 538 3.08 -9.89 -2.12
C LEU A 538 2.21 -10.59 -3.18
N GLY A 539 2.15 -11.92 -3.20
CA GLY A 539 1.25 -12.66 -4.09
C GLY A 539 -0.22 -12.37 -3.80
N ALA A 540 -0.57 -12.17 -2.52
CA ALA A 540 -1.91 -11.73 -2.12
C ALA A 540 -2.25 -10.34 -2.69
N THR A 541 -1.29 -9.40 -2.64
CA THR A 541 -1.45 -8.06 -3.24
C THR A 541 -1.68 -8.17 -4.76
N VAL A 542 -0.87 -8.95 -5.46
CA VAL A 542 -1.00 -9.17 -6.92
C VAL A 542 -2.38 -9.74 -7.25
N MET A 543 -2.80 -10.78 -6.54
CA MET A 543 -4.11 -11.41 -6.76
C MET A 543 -5.28 -10.47 -6.46
N GLU A 544 -5.17 -9.60 -5.45
CA GLU A 544 -6.19 -8.58 -5.19
C GLU A 544 -6.34 -7.61 -6.38
N ARG A 545 -5.23 -7.22 -7.01
CA ARG A 545 -5.23 -6.34 -8.20
C ARG A 545 -5.76 -7.06 -9.43
N LEU A 546 -5.35 -8.31 -9.65
CA LEU A 546 -5.82 -9.12 -10.77
C LEU A 546 -7.32 -9.37 -10.72
N ARG A 547 -7.88 -9.67 -9.54
CA ARG A 547 -9.35 -9.81 -9.38
C ARG A 547 -10.09 -8.51 -9.71
N LYS A 548 -9.52 -7.35 -9.38
CA LYS A 548 -10.12 -6.06 -9.77
C LYS A 548 -10.02 -5.84 -11.29
N ALA A 549 -8.88 -6.18 -11.90
CA ALA A 549 -8.66 -6.07 -13.33
C ALA A 549 -9.58 -7.01 -14.15
N SER A 550 -9.82 -8.23 -13.67
CA SER A 550 -10.71 -9.22 -14.31
C SER A 550 -12.20 -8.96 -14.08
N GLY A 551 -12.57 -7.87 -13.40
CA GLY A 551 -13.95 -7.56 -13.08
C GLY A 551 -14.57 -8.52 -12.04
N GLN A 552 -13.74 -9.10 -11.17
CA GLN A 552 -14.11 -10.09 -10.15
C GLN A 552 -14.59 -11.44 -10.74
N SER A 553 -14.14 -11.78 -11.95
CA SER A 553 -14.39 -13.10 -12.53
C SER A 553 -13.69 -14.19 -11.71
N SER A 554 -14.35 -15.34 -11.53
CA SER A 554 -13.72 -16.52 -10.95
C SER A 554 -12.53 -16.98 -11.81
N PRO A 555 -11.44 -17.46 -11.20
CA PRO A 555 -10.36 -18.11 -11.93
C PRO A 555 -10.88 -19.29 -12.77
N LEU A 556 -10.36 -19.43 -13.98
CA LEU A 556 -10.70 -20.49 -14.92
C LEU A 556 -9.75 -21.68 -14.69
N PRO A 557 -10.23 -22.86 -14.28
CA PRO A 557 -9.36 -24.01 -14.06
C PRO A 557 -8.78 -24.53 -15.38
N VAL A 558 -7.48 -24.79 -15.39
CA VAL A 558 -6.75 -25.39 -16.52
C VAL A 558 -6.07 -26.66 -16.03
N ARG A 559 -6.47 -27.82 -16.56
CA ARG A 559 -5.89 -29.11 -16.15
C ARG A 559 -4.52 -29.30 -16.78
N LEU A 560 -3.54 -29.66 -15.96
CA LEU A 560 -2.17 -29.93 -16.38
C LEU A 560 -1.75 -31.29 -15.81
N SER A 561 -1.02 -32.09 -16.60
CA SER A 561 -0.47 -33.35 -16.11
C SER A 561 0.88 -33.10 -15.42
N THR A 562 1.14 -33.81 -14.32
CA THR A 562 2.42 -33.69 -13.60
C THR A 562 3.43 -34.62 -14.24
N SER A 563 4.51 -34.10 -14.82
CA SER A 563 5.61 -34.93 -15.38
C SER A 563 6.29 -35.80 -14.34
#